data_AF-A0A7C7ARE2-F1
#
_entry.id   AF-A0A7C7ARE2-F1
#
_cell.length_a   1.000
_cell.length_b   1.000
_cell.length_c   1.000
_cell.angle_alpha   90.00
_cell.angle_beta   90.00
_cell.angle_gamma   90.00
#
_symmetry.space_group_name_H-M   'P 1'
#
loop_
_entity.id
_entity.type
_entity.pdbx_description
1 polymer ?
#
loop_
_entity_poly.entity_id
_entity_poly.type
_entity_poly.pdbx_seq_one_letter_code
_entity_poly.pdbx_strand_id
1 'polypeptide(L)'
;MVFWWKNNCRLVTLILSFLLYWLFGDIIFFLVLLLFIGLIFLLRGLYRATFIYLEVIFISAYLLTCLICMLFVFTATFKIFLMIVGLWFILSLYERKRF
;
A
#
# COMPACT_ATOMS: atom_id res chain seq x y z
N MET A 1 -1.98 -21.45 40.19
CA MET A 1 -1.69 -20.05 39.76
C MET A 1 -0.73 -19.96 38.57
N VAL A 2 0.41 -20.67 38.57
CA VAL A 2 1.42 -20.59 37.49
C VAL A 2 0.87 -20.94 36.09
N PHE A 3 -0.01 -21.95 35.99
CA PHE A 3 -0.59 -22.37 34.70
C PHE A 3 -1.58 -21.35 34.12
N TRP A 4 -2.32 -20.66 34.99
CA TRP A 4 -3.28 -19.60 34.61
C TRP A 4 -2.56 -18.37 34.05
N TRP A 5 -1.44 -17.98 34.69
CA TRP A 5 -0.59 -16.89 34.22
C TRP A 5 0.04 -17.20 32.86
N LYS A 6 0.56 -18.43 32.69
CA LYS A 6 1.20 -18.86 31.44
C LYS A 6 0.22 -18.86 30.25
N ASN A 7 -1.04 -19.25 30.50
CA ASN A 7 -2.09 -19.23 29.47
C ASN A 7 -2.50 -17.79 29.09
N ASN A 8 -2.65 -16.90 30.08
CA ASN A 8 -2.98 -15.50 29.85
C ASN A 8 -1.85 -14.75 29.13
N CYS A 9 -0.59 -15.00 29.47
CA CYS A 9 0.55 -14.45 28.73
C CYS A 9 0.53 -14.86 27.25
N ARG A 10 0.21 -16.13 26.95
CA ARG A 10 0.08 -16.61 25.56
C ARG A 10 -1.01 -15.87 24.78
N LEU A 11 -2.18 -15.67 25.40
CA LEU A 11 -3.29 -14.92 24.79
C LEU A 11 -2.91 -13.46 24.54
N VAL A 12 -2.29 -12.79 25.52
CA VAL A 12 -1.81 -11.41 25.37
C VAL A 12 -0.78 -11.30 24.24
N THR A 13 0.18 -12.22 24.15
CA THR A 13 1.17 -12.22 23.06
C THR A 13 0.54 -12.47 21.68
N LEU A 14 -0.53 -13.26 21.59
CA LEU A 14 -1.27 -13.49 20.34
C LEU A 14 -2.01 -12.22 19.91
N ILE A 15 -2.72 -11.58 20.85
CA ILE A 15 -3.44 -10.33 20.59
C ILE A 15 -2.45 -9.23 20.16
N LEU A 16 -1.32 -9.12 20.87
CA LEU A 16 -0.28 -8.14 20.55
C LEU A 16 0.32 -8.38 19.16
N SER A 17 0.63 -9.63 18.82
CA SER A 17 1.16 -10.01 17.50
C SER A 17 0.16 -9.69 16.37
N PHE A 18 -1.13 -9.95 16.61
CA PHE A 18 -2.18 -9.63 15.64
C PHE A 18 -2.32 -8.12 15.43
N LEU A 19 -2.29 -7.34 16.51
CA LEU A 19 -2.31 -5.88 16.47
C LEU A 19 -1.10 -5.31 15.72
N LEU A 20 0.10 -5.83 16.00
CA LEU A 20 1.33 -5.46 15.31
C LEU A 20 1.25 -5.76 13.82
N TYR A 21 0.79 -6.96 13.44
CA TYR A 21 0.62 -7.33 12.03
C TYR A 21 -0.30 -6.36 11.29
N TRP A 22 -1.42 -5.99 11.91
CA TRP A 22 -2.37 -5.06 11.32
C TRP A 22 -1.75 -3.66 11.14
N LEU A 23 -1.08 -3.16 12.19
CA LEU A 23 -0.44 -1.84 12.19
C LEU A 23 0.71 -1.76 11.18
N PHE A 24 1.53 -2.81 11.07
CA PHE A 24 2.58 -2.87 10.04
C PHE A 24 2.00 -2.93 8.62
N GLY A 25 0.91 -3.68 8.40
CA GLY A 25 0.24 -3.73 7.10
C GLY A 25 -0.23 -2.35 6.63
N ASP A 26 -0.79 -1.56 7.54
CA ASP A 26 -1.20 -0.18 7.27
C ASP A 26 -0.01 0.75 7.00
N ILE A 27 1.05 0.68 7.81
CA ILE A 27 2.26 1.49 7.58
C ILE A 27 2.84 1.24 6.19
N ILE A 28 2.98 -0.03 5.80
CA ILE A 28 3.54 -0.39 4.48
C ILE A 28 2.59 0.12 3.38
N PHE A 29 1.27 0.09 3.59
CA PHE A 29 0.29 0.57 2.61
C PHE A 29 0.43 2.07 2.37
N PHE A 30 0.51 2.85 3.44
CA PHE A 30 0.77 4.28 3.35
C PHE A 30 2.12 4.58 2.70
N LEU A 31 3.17 3.80 3.01
CA LEU A 31 4.49 3.98 2.41
C LEU A 31 4.46 3.78 0.89
N VAL A 32 3.82 2.72 0.39
CA VAL A 32 3.70 2.43 -1.05
C VAL A 32 2.89 3.53 -1.75
N LEU A 33 1.80 3.98 -1.13
CA LEU A 33 0.97 5.05 -1.67
C LEU A 33 1.73 6.38 -1.74
N LEU A 34 2.50 6.72 -0.70
CA LEU A 34 3.38 7.89 -0.69
C LEU A 34 4.42 7.81 -1.81
N LEU A 35 5.05 6.64 -1.99
CA LEU A 35 6.04 6.40 -3.04
C LEU A 35 5.43 6.56 -4.43
N PHE A 36 4.21 6.05 -4.63
CA PHE A 36 3.45 6.19 -5.87
C PHE A 36 3.16 7.67 -6.21
N ILE A 37 2.63 8.43 -5.25
CA ILE A 37 2.36 9.87 -5.42
C ILE A 37 3.66 10.64 -5.70
N GLY A 38 4.72 10.34 -4.94
CA GLY A 38 6.04 10.95 -5.12
C GLY A 38 6.58 10.73 -6.52
N LEU A 39 6.47 9.51 -7.04
CA LEU A 39 6.93 9.16 -8.39
C LEU A 39 6.16 9.91 -9.47
N ILE A 40 4.84 10.05 -9.33
CA ILE A 40 4.00 10.84 -10.26
C ILE A 40 4.43 12.30 -10.28
N PHE A 41 4.66 12.89 -9.09
CA PHE A 41 5.11 14.27 -8.98
C PHE A 41 6.48 14.47 -9.63
N LEU A 42 7.38 13.49 -9.47
CA LEU A 42 8.71 13.47 -10.06
C LEU A 42 8.64 13.36 -11.60
N LEU A 43 7.82 12.44 -12.14
CA LEU A 43 7.61 12.30 -13.59
C LEU A 43 7.01 13.57 -14.23
N ARG A 44 6.00 14.15 -13.59
CA ARG A 44 5.30 15.34 -14.12
C ARG A 44 6.13 16.62 -13.96
N GLY A 45 6.74 16.80 -12.79
CA GLY A 45 7.45 18.03 -12.42
C GLY A 45 8.86 18.11 -13.00
N LEU A 46 9.68 17.07 -12.81
CA LEU A 46 11.09 17.10 -13.22
C LEU A 46 11.28 16.60 -14.66
N TYR A 47 10.58 15.55 -15.06
CA TYR A 47 10.80 14.91 -16.36
C TYR A 47 9.88 15.41 -17.48
N ARG A 48 8.89 16.27 -17.17
CA ARG A 48 7.88 16.77 -18.13
C ARG A 48 7.32 15.65 -19.04
N ALA A 49 7.17 14.44 -18.50
CA ALA A 49 6.73 13.30 -19.28
C ALA A 49 5.30 13.56 -19.78
N THR A 50 5.08 13.42 -21.09
CA THR A 50 3.74 13.49 -21.69
C THR A 50 3.00 12.20 -21.34
N PHE A 51 2.16 12.26 -20.31
CA PHE A 51 1.28 11.15 -19.98
C PHE A 51 0.27 10.93 -21.11
N ILE A 52 0.07 9.67 -21.48
CA ILE A 52 -1.01 9.29 -22.38
C ILE A 52 -2.31 9.35 -21.57
N TYR A 53 -3.43 9.79 -22.17
CA TYR A 53 -4.74 9.87 -21.49
C TYR A 53 -5.10 8.60 -20.71
N LEU A 54 -4.72 7.43 -21.24
CA LEU A 54 -4.94 6.12 -20.63
C LEU A 54 -4.19 5.96 -19.29
N GLU A 55 -2.96 6.47 -19.17
CA GLU A 55 -2.17 6.40 -17.95
C GLU A 55 -2.77 7.27 -16.83
N VAL A 56 -3.30 8.44 -17.19
CA VAL A 56 -3.99 9.33 -16.25
C VAL A 56 -5.26 8.67 -15.69
N ILE A 57 -6.01 7.97 -16.54
CA ILE A 57 -7.20 7.20 -16.13
C ILE A 57 -6.80 6.07 -15.18
N PHE A 58 -5.74 5.32 -15.48
CA PHE A 58 -5.26 4.25 -14.58
C PHE A 58 -4.75 4.79 -13.24
N ILE A 59 -4.00 5.89 -13.24
CA ILE A 59 -3.49 6.54 -12.02
C ILE A 59 -4.66 7.02 -11.14
N SER A 60 -5.64 7.69 -11.75
CA SER A 60 -6.82 8.19 -11.02
C SER A 60 -7.70 7.07 -10.48
N ALA A 61 -7.90 5.99 -11.25
CA ALA A 61 -8.60 4.80 -10.79
C ALA A 61 -7.88 4.11 -9.61
N TYR A 62 -6.55 4.01 -9.66
CA TYR A 62 -5.75 3.47 -8.56
C TYR A 62 -5.89 4.31 -7.29
N LEU A 63 -5.75 5.63 -7.39
CA LEU A 63 -5.92 6.56 -6.28
C LEU A 63 -7.33 6.48 -5.66
N LEU A 64 -8.38 6.42 -6.48
CA LEU A 64 -9.75 6.24 -6.01
C LEU A 64 -9.92 4.91 -5.27
N THR A 65 -9.36 3.82 -5.81
CA THR A 65 -9.45 2.50 -5.17
C THR A 65 -8.71 2.47 -3.83
N CYS A 66 -7.56 3.15 -3.74
CA CYS A 66 -6.83 3.32 -2.50
C CYS A 66 -7.60 4.17 -1.47
N LEU A 67 -8.26 5.26 -1.89
CA LEU A 67 -9.12 6.06 -1.02
C LEU A 67 -10.31 5.25 -0.49
N ILE A 68 -10.97 4.47 -1.35
CA ILE A 68 -12.05 3.55 -0.95
C ILE A 68 -11.52 2.52 0.04
N CYS A 69 -10.30 2.02 -0.16
CA CYS A 69 -9.65 1.07 0.75
C CYS A 69 -9.23 1.68 2.09
N MET A 70 -9.03 3.00 2.18
CA MET A 70 -8.83 3.67 3.47
C MET A 70 -10.16 3.94 4.18
N LEU A 71 -11.21 4.26 3.42
CA LEU A 71 -12.52 4.65 3.96
C LEU A 71 -13.33 3.45 4.47
N PHE A 72 -13.15 2.31 3.82
CA PHE A 72 -13.67 1.03 4.27
C PHE A 72 -12.52 0.17 4.77
N VAL A 73 -12.67 -0.44 5.96
CA VAL A 73 -11.73 -1.46 6.49
C VAL A 73 -11.87 -2.74 5.65
N PHE A 74 -11.48 -2.67 4.38
CA PHE A 74 -11.44 -3.83 3.51
C PHE A 74 -10.36 -4.80 4.01
N THR A 75 -10.61 -6.08 3.75
CA THR A 75 -9.78 -7.22 4.12
C THR A 75 -8.31 -6.99 3.75
N ALA A 76 -7.40 -7.43 4.62
CA ALA A 76 -5.94 -7.25 4.46
C ALA A 76 -5.43 -7.74 3.08
N THR A 77 -6.11 -8.71 2.48
CA THR A 77 -5.83 -9.21 1.13
C THR A 77 -5.98 -8.16 0.02
N PHE A 78 -6.97 -7.28 0.12
CA PHE A 78 -7.18 -6.23 -0.89
C PHE A 78 -6.10 -5.15 -0.83
N LYS A 79 -5.63 -4.81 0.39
CA LYS A 79 -4.48 -3.90 0.58
C LYS A 79 -3.22 -4.45 -0.07
N ILE A 80 -2.94 -5.75 0.11
CA ILE A 80 -1.79 -6.43 -0.51
C ILE A 80 -1.91 -6.42 -2.04
N PHE A 81 -3.10 -6.69 -2.59
CA PHE A 81 -3.33 -6.61 -4.03
C PHE A 81 -3.04 -5.20 -4.58
N LEU A 82 -3.52 -4.15 -3.91
CA LEU A 82 -3.26 -2.76 -4.30
C LEU A 82 -1.76 -2.39 -4.20
N MET A 83 -1.03 -2.94 -3.24
CA MET A 83 0.43 -2.75 -3.18
C MET A 83 1.13 -3.35 -4.40
N ILE A 84 0.77 -4.58 -4.77
CA ILE A 84 1.38 -5.29 -5.90
C ILE A 84 1.10 -4.53 -7.20
N VAL A 85 -0.15 -4.10 -7.41
CA VAL A 85 -0.54 -3.31 -8.57
C VAL A 85 0.22 -1.97 -8.61
N GLY A 86 0.32 -1.27 -7.47
CA GLY A 86 1.06 -0.01 -7.39
C GLY A 86 2.55 -0.16 -7.73
N LEU A 87 3.20 -1.18 -7.16
CA LEU A 87 4.60 -1.52 -7.46
C LEU A 87 4.80 -1.89 -8.92
N TRP A 88 3.91 -2.71 -9.50
CA TRP A 88 3.96 -3.08 -10.91
C TRP A 88 3.85 -1.86 -11.82
N PHE A 89 2.95 -0.94 -11.49
CA PHE A 89 2.76 0.30 -12.25
C PHE A 89 3.99 1.22 -12.16
N ILE A 90 4.60 1.35 -10.98
CA ILE A 90 5.87 2.08 -10.79
C ILE A 90 6.97 1.46 -11.66
N LEU A 91 7.08 0.14 -11.66
CA LEU A 91 8.11 -0.58 -12.41
C LEU A 91 7.92 -0.40 -13.93
N SER A 92 6.67 -0.50 -14.39
CA SER A 92 6.31 -0.28 -15.80
C SER A 92 6.64 1.14 -16.27
N LEU A 93 6.33 2.16 -15.47
CA LEU A 93 6.68 3.55 -15.78
C LEU A 93 8.20 3.78 -15.77
N TYR A 94 8.93 3.10 -14.87
CA TYR A 94 10.38 3.20 -14.81
C TYR A 94 11.06 2.56 -16.03
N GLU A 95 10.62 1.38 -16.46
CA GLU A 95 11.14 0.73 -17.67
C GLU A 95 10.92 1.57 -18.92
N ARG A 96 9.73 2.18 -19.04
CA ARG A 96 9.38 3.00 -20.20
C ARG A 96 10.21 4.27 -20.35
N LYS A 97 10.85 4.73 -19.27
CA LYS A 97 11.78 5.86 -19.28
C LYS A 97 13.21 5.45 -19.67
N ARG A 98 13.55 4.17 -19.55
CA ARG A 98 14.88 3.65 -19.86
C ARG A 98 15.07 3.37 -21.35
N PHE A 99 13.97 3.14 -22.06
CA PHE A 99 13.90 3.04 -23.53
C PHE A 99 13.65 4.41 -24.15
#